data_AF-A0A7V6YE48-F1
#
_entry.id   AF-A0A7V6YE48-F1
#
_cell.length_a   1.000
_cell.length_b   1.000
_cell.length_c   1.000
_cell.angle_alpha   90.00
_cell.angle_beta   90.00
_cell.angle_gamma   90.00
#
_symmetry.space_group_name_H-M   'P 1'
#
loop_
_entity.id
_entity.type
_entity.pdbx_description
1 polymer ?
#
loop_
_entity_poly.entity_id
_entity_poly.type
_entity_poly.pdbx_seq_one_letter_code
_entity_poly.pdbx_strand_id
1 'polypeptide(L)'
;MVFLILVNMVLLIVGCLMNAAAALPLFASILLPAAISFGVDPLLFGIIMVVNLSIGTITPPVGVDLFVAATISKISLEEIMAKIWPYIVVVIIDLLIITYYPPISLWLVNFLK
;
A
#
# COMPACT_ATOMS: atom_id res chain seq x y z
N MET A 1 -4.60 -14.24 9.77
CA MET A 1 -4.14 -13.00 10.45
C MET A 1 -2.64 -12.79 10.31
N VAL A 2 -1.80 -13.72 10.79
CA VAL A 2 -0.32 -13.59 10.73
C VAL A 2 0.21 -13.46 9.30
N PHE A 3 -0.37 -14.22 8.36
CA PHE A 3 -0.07 -14.10 6.93
C PHE A 3 -0.23 -12.67 6.39
N LEU A 4 -1.36 -12.01 6.66
CA LEU A 4 -1.62 -10.65 6.17
C LEU A 4 -0.68 -9.61 6.77
N ILE A 5 -0.29 -9.77 8.04
CA ILE A 5 0.70 -8.91 8.68
C ILE A 5 2.06 -9.03 7.99
N LEU A 6 2.52 -10.27 7.74
CA LEU A 6 3.76 -10.52 7.03
C LEU A 6 3.73 -9.94 5.61
N VAL A 7 2.63 -10.15 4.89
CA VAL A 7 2.46 -9.58 3.55
C VAL A 7 2.51 -8.06 3.58
N ASN A 8 1.79 -7.40 4.49
CA ASN A 8 1.81 -5.95 4.63
C ASN A 8 3.25 -5.43 4.88
N MET A 9 3.99 -6.04 5.81
CA MET A 9 5.37 -5.65 6.07
C MET A 9 6.27 -5.81 4.84
N VAL A 10 6.17 -6.94 4.13
CA VAL A 10 6.95 -7.18 2.92
C VAL A 10 6.60 -6.17 1.83
N LEU A 11 5.30 -5.93 1.59
CA LEU A 11 4.85 -5.02 0.54
C LEU A 11 5.20 -3.56 0.83
N LEU A 12 5.17 -3.13 2.10
CA LEU A 12 5.64 -1.79 2.49
C LEU A 12 7.13 -1.63 2.18
N ILE A 13 7.97 -2.60 2.56
CA ILE A 13 9.42 -2.56 2.28
C ILE A 13 9.68 -2.52 0.77
N VAL A 14 8.97 -3.36 0.02
CA VAL A 14 9.09 -3.42 -1.44
C VAL A 14 8.65 -2.10 -2.08
N GLY A 15 7.51 -1.54 -1.65
CA GLY A 15 6.99 -0.29 -2.19
C GLY A 15 7.93 0.89 -1.94
N CYS A 16 8.70 0.87 -0.85
CA CYS A 16 9.74 1.87 -0.60
C CYS A 16 10.93 1.77 -1.56
N LEU A 17 11.18 0.62 -2.17
CA LEU A 17 12.36 0.36 -3.01
C LEU A 17 12.06 0.41 -4.51
N MET A 18 10.81 0.17 -4.90
CA MET A 18 10.44 -0.05 -6.29
C MET A 18 9.10 0.60 -6.63
N ASN A 19 8.95 1.11 -7.86
CA ASN A 19 7.69 1.69 -8.33
C ASN A 19 6.53 0.68 -8.24
N ALA A 20 5.38 1.11 -7.72
CA ALA A 20 4.17 0.31 -7.57
C ALA A 20 3.73 -0.35 -8.89
N ALA A 21 3.88 0.33 -10.02
CA ALA A 21 3.51 -0.20 -11.34
C ALA A 21 4.30 -1.45 -11.73
N ALA A 22 5.56 -1.56 -11.29
CA ALA A 22 6.40 -2.74 -11.52
C ALA A 22 6.19 -3.81 -10.44
N ALA A 23 6.03 -3.39 -9.18
CA ALA A 23 5.87 -4.30 -8.05
C ALA A 23 4.54 -5.05 -8.09
N LEU A 24 3.43 -4.37 -8.40
CA LEU A 24 2.09 -4.95 -8.32
C LEU A 24 1.93 -6.25 -9.14
N PRO A 25 2.21 -6.30 -10.46
CA PRO A 25 2.05 -7.54 -11.23
C PRO A 25 3.03 -8.64 -10.79
N LEU A 26 4.26 -8.28 -10.41
CA LEU A 26 5.27 -9.22 -9.93
C LEU A 26 4.78 -9.93 -8.66
N PHE A 27 4.41 -9.16 -7.64
CA PHE A 27 3.96 -9.70 -6.36
C PHE A 27 2.55 -10.30 -6.45
N ALA A 28 1.67 -9.80 -7.32
CA ALA A 28 0.37 -10.40 -7.54
C ALA A 28 0.48 -11.86 -7.99
N SER A 29 1.35 -12.14 -8.96
CA SER A 29 1.53 -13.51 -9.48
C SER A 29 2.04 -14.50 -8.41
N ILE A 30 2.80 -14.01 -7.43
CA ILE A 30 3.41 -14.82 -6.38
C ILE A 30 2.50 -14.94 -5.15
N LEU A 31 1.94 -13.82 -4.70
CA LEU A 31 1.24 -13.74 -3.42
C LEU A 31 -0.26 -14.02 -3.53
N LEU A 32 -0.89 -13.76 -4.68
CA LEU A 32 -2.33 -14.00 -4.83
C LEU A 32 -2.70 -15.49 -4.66
N PRO A 33 -2.00 -16.47 -5.28
CA PRO A 33 -2.32 -17.89 -5.06
C PRO A 33 -2.16 -18.32 -3.60
N ALA A 34 -1.15 -17.77 -2.91
CA ALA A 34 -0.95 -18.00 -1.49
C ALA A 34 -2.11 -17.41 -0.68
N ALA A 35 -2.49 -16.15 -0.93
CA ALA A 35 -3.59 -15.48 -0.23
C ALA A 35 -4.91 -16.23 -0.36
N ILE A 36 -5.23 -16.73 -1.56
CA ILE A 36 -6.41 -17.55 -1.82
C ILE A 36 -6.36 -18.85 -1.01
N SER A 37 -5.19 -19.50 -0.94
CA SER A 37 -5.00 -20.73 -0.16
C SER A 37 -5.18 -20.50 1.35
N PHE A 38 -4.91 -19.29 1.84
CA PHE A 38 -5.17 -18.86 3.22
C PHE A 38 -6.61 -18.36 3.45
N GLY A 39 -7.51 -18.47 2.45
CA GLY A 39 -8.91 -18.09 2.55
C GLY A 39 -9.16 -16.58 2.46
N VAL A 40 -8.21 -15.80 1.96
CA VAL A 40 -8.38 -14.35 1.75
C VAL A 40 -9.11 -14.13 0.43
N ASP A 41 -10.13 -13.27 0.46
CA ASP A 41 -10.84 -12.84 -0.75
C ASP A 41 -9.87 -12.18 -1.75
N PRO A 42 -9.83 -12.61 -3.02
CA PRO A 42 -8.92 -12.07 -4.04
C PRO A 42 -9.03 -10.55 -4.24
N LEU A 43 -10.25 -10.01 -4.13
CA LEU A 43 -10.51 -8.60 -4.34
C LEU A 43 -9.97 -7.79 -3.16
N LEU A 44 -10.27 -8.18 -1.92
CA LEU A 44 -9.68 -7.59 -0.72
C LEU A 44 -8.15 -7.64 -0.78
N PHE A 45 -7.59 -8.78 -1.19
CA PHE A 45 -6.16 -8.93 -1.31
C PHE A 45 -5.56 -7.97 -2.35
N GLY A 46 -6.21 -7.80 -3.50
CA GLY A 46 -5.84 -6.79 -4.49
C GLY A 46 -5.82 -5.38 -3.93
N ILE A 47 -6.85 -5.01 -3.16
CA ILE A 47 -6.93 -3.70 -2.48
C ILE A 47 -5.76 -3.53 -1.51
N ILE A 48 -5.51 -4.54 -0.67
CA ILE A 48 -4.38 -4.53 0.28
C ILE A 48 -3.07 -4.33 -0.46
N MET A 49 -2.83 -5.03 -1.56
CA MET A 49 -1.58 -4.87 -2.32
C MET A 49 -1.40 -3.46 -2.88
N VAL A 50 -2.45 -2.91 -3.49
CA VAL A 50 -2.40 -1.55 -4.05
C VAL A 50 -2.10 -0.53 -2.95
N VAL A 51 -2.81 -0.61 -1.81
CA VAL A 51 -2.63 0.33 -0.70
C VAL A 51 -1.21 0.23 -0.11
N ASN A 52 -0.68 -0.97 0.13
CA ASN A 52 0.70 -1.11 0.65
C ASN A 52 1.73 -0.51 -0.30
N LEU A 53 1.62 -0.79 -1.60
CA LEU A 53 2.57 -0.30 -2.58
C LEU A 53 2.49 1.23 -2.73
N SER A 54 1.28 1.81 -2.71
CA SER A 54 1.08 3.26 -2.70
C SER A 54 1.64 3.94 -1.45
N ILE A 55 1.53 3.30 -0.27
CA ILE A 55 2.17 3.83 0.95
C ILE A 55 3.69 3.79 0.79
N GLY A 56 4.23 2.72 0.20
CA GLY A 56 5.67 2.61 -0.06
C GLY A 56 6.21 3.72 -0.97
N THR A 57 5.48 4.13 -2.02
CA THR A 57 5.96 5.16 -2.97
C THR A 57 6.04 6.56 -2.38
N ILE A 58 5.33 6.84 -1.29
CA ILE A 58 5.39 8.10 -0.53
C ILE A 58 6.27 8.02 0.72
N THR A 59 6.73 6.83 1.12
CA THR A 59 7.50 6.63 2.36
C THR A 59 9.00 6.84 2.10
N PRO A 60 9.69 7.70 2.88
CA PRO A 60 11.15 7.79 2.86
C PRO A 60 11.79 6.40 3.10
N PRO A 61 12.81 5.96 2.33
CA PRO A 61 13.95 6.76 1.88
C PRO A 61 14.00 7.11 0.38
N VAL A 62 13.29 6.37 -0.48
CA VAL A 62 13.28 6.62 -1.95
C VAL A 62 12.10 7.49 -2.34
N GLY A 63 10.91 7.33 -1.73
CA GLY A 63 9.77 8.25 -1.87
C GLY A 63 9.57 8.81 -3.30
N VAL A 64 9.43 7.96 -4.31
CA VAL A 64 9.42 8.37 -5.73
C VAL A 64 8.35 9.43 -5.99
N ASP A 65 7.20 9.32 -5.34
CA ASP A 65 6.11 10.29 -5.47
C ASP A 65 6.43 11.62 -4.77
N LEU A 66 7.32 11.61 -3.77
CA LEU A 66 7.83 12.83 -3.11
C LEU A 66 8.73 13.63 -4.03
N PHE A 67 9.52 12.96 -4.89
CA PHE A 67 10.31 13.63 -5.93
C PHE A 67 9.40 14.35 -6.95
N VAL A 68 8.31 13.70 -7.35
CA VAL A 68 7.32 14.30 -8.24
C VAL A 68 6.63 15.48 -7.55
N ALA A 69 6.21 15.30 -6.29
CA ALA A 69 5.58 16.35 -5.49
C ALA A 69 6.50 17.57 -5.28
N ALA A 70 7.79 17.35 -4.99
CA ALA A 70 8.79 18.42 -4.87
C ALA A 70 8.92 19.22 -6.17
N THR A 71 8.96 18.53 -7.32
CA THR A 71 9.07 19.15 -8.64
C THR A 71 7.87 20.06 -8.95
N ILE A 72 6.66 19.61 -8.63
CA ILE A 72 5.42 20.36 -8.92
C ILE A 72 5.21 21.52 -7.92
N SER A 73 5.48 21.28 -6.64
CA SER A 73 5.26 22.25 -5.56
C SER A 73 6.37 23.29 -5.42
N LYS A 74 7.55 23.07 -6.03
CA LYS A 74 8.77 23.88 -5.87
C LYS A 74 9.27 23.96 -4.42
N ILE A 75 8.89 23.01 -3.57
CA ILE A 75 9.40 22.83 -2.20
C ILE A 75 10.56 21.83 -2.26
N SER A 76 11.59 22.02 -1.43
CA SER A 76 12.71 21.08 -1.39
C SER A 76 12.24 19.69 -0.94
N LEU A 77 12.84 18.65 -1.52
CA LEU A 77 12.52 17.26 -1.19
C LEU A 77 12.69 16.99 0.31
N GLU A 78 13.77 17.51 0.92
CA GLU A 78 14.06 17.35 2.35
C GLU A 78 12.96 17.92 3.24
N GLU A 79 12.39 19.07 2.86
CA GLU A 79 11.28 19.66 3.62
C GLU A 79 10.01 18.80 3.53
N ILE A 80 9.70 18.26 2.36
CA ILE A 80 8.56 17.35 2.17
C ILE A 80 8.77 16.04 2.96
N MET A 81 9.95 15.44 2.83
CA MET A 81 10.30 14.19 3.54
C MET A 81 10.24 14.35 5.07
N ALA A 82 10.62 15.52 5.60
CA ALA A 82 10.51 15.80 7.03
C ALA A 82 9.06 15.97 7.49
N LYS A 83 8.19 16.54 6.64
CA LYS A 83 6.80 16.88 7.01
C LYS A 83 5.77 15.79 6.68
N ILE A 84 6.12 14.75 5.92
CA ILE A 84 5.14 13.76 5.48
C ILE A 84 4.75 12.72 6.54
N TRP A 85 5.55 12.55 7.59
CA TRP A 85 5.33 11.51 8.61
C TRP A 85 3.92 11.47 9.22
N PRO A 86 3.25 12.60 9.56
CA PRO A 86 1.87 12.56 10.04
C PRO A 86 0.90 11.94 9.03
N TYR A 87 1.10 12.17 7.73
CA TYR A 87 0.29 11.58 6.68
C TYR A 87 0.56 10.08 6.52
N ILE A 88 1.82 9.65 6.63
CA ILE A 88 2.21 8.23 6.63
C ILE A 88 1.50 7.49 7.76
N VAL A 89 1.42 8.08 8.96
CA VAL A 89 0.73 7.46 10.10
C VAL A 89 -0.76 7.25 9.80
N VAL A 90 -1.42 8.24 9.20
CA VAL A 90 -2.84 8.14 8.82
C VAL A 90 -3.06 7.01 7.82
N VAL A 91 -2.28 6.95 6.74
CA VAL A 91 -2.46 5.90 5.72
C VAL A 91 -2.08 4.51 6.22
N ILE A 92 -1.16 4.39 7.19
CA ILE A 92 -0.89 3.12 7.87
C ILE A 92 -2.09 2.69 8.72
N ILE A 93 -2.73 3.63 9.43
CA ILE A 93 -3.97 3.32 10.17
C ILE A 93 -5.05 2.84 9.20
N ASP A 94 -5.23 3.54 8.08
CA ASP A 94 -6.18 3.15 7.04
C ASP A 94 -5.88 1.75 6.49
N LEU A 95 -4.61 1.41 6.25
CA LEU A 95 -4.19 0.07 5.84
C LEU A 95 -4.59 -1.00 6.87
N LEU A 96 -4.41 -0.73 8.16
CA LEU A 96 -4.80 -1.67 9.21
C LEU A 96 -6.32 -1.85 9.25
N ILE A 97 -7.09 -0.76 9.09
CA ILE A 97 -8.55 -0.80 9.02
C ILE A 97 -8.99 -1.63 7.81
N ILE A 98 -8.42 -1.39 6.63
CA ILE A 98 -8.72 -2.16 5.40
C ILE A 98 -8.39 -3.64 5.59
N THR A 99 -7.24 -3.95 6.21
CA THR A 99 -6.77 -5.33 6.41
C THR A 99 -7.66 -6.11 7.38
N TYR A 100 -8.11 -5.48 8.46
CA TYR A 100 -8.81 -6.16 9.57
C TYR A 100 -10.32 -5.94 9.60
N TYR A 101 -10.81 -4.93 8.89
CA TYR A 101 -12.24 -4.65 8.75
C TYR A 101 -12.65 -4.63 7.26
N PRO A 102 -12.66 -5.79 6.59
CA PRO A 102 -13.01 -5.92 5.17
C PRO A 102 -14.33 -5.25 4.73
N PRO A 103 -15.40 -5.17 5.56
CA PRO A 103 -16.63 -4.52 5.16
C PRO A 103 -16.43 -3.09 4.66
N ILE A 104 -15.46 -2.33 5.17
CA ILE A 104 -15.25 -0.95 4.70
C ILE A 104 -14.84 -0.89 3.23
N SER A 105 -14.06 -1.88 2.78
CA SER A 105 -13.53 -1.93 1.41
C SER A 105 -14.45 -2.69 0.48
N LEU A 106 -15.17 -3.69 0.99
CA LEU A 106 -16.00 -4.58 0.18
C LEU A 106 -17.47 -4.15 0.13
N TRP A 107 -17.97 -3.35 1.08
CA TRP A 107 -19.40 -3.01 1.17
C TRP A 107 -19.92 -2.34 -0.11
N LEU A 108 -19.22 -1.31 -0.60
CA LEU A 108 -19.64 -0.61 -1.82
C LEU A 108 -19.61 -1.54 -3.03
N VAL A 109 -18.56 -2.36 -3.16
CA VAL A 109 -18.43 -3.30 -4.29
C VAL A 109 -19.52 -4.37 -4.24
N ASN A 110 -19.84 -4.89 -3.06
CA ASN A 110 -20.89 -5.88 -2.88
C ASN A 110 -22.29 -5.29 -3.08
N PHE A 111 -22.48 -3.99 -2.85
CA PHE A 111 -23.75 -3.30 -3.11
C PHE A 111 -23.99 -3.01 -4.59
N LEU A 112 -22.92 -2.76 -5.36
CA LEU A 112 -22.99 -2.45 -6.80
C LEU A 112 -23.02 -3.70 -7.71
N LYS A 113 -22.76 -4.88 -7.15
CA LYS A 113 -22.89 -6.18 -7.83
C LYS A 113 -24.32 -6.69 -7.72
#